data_AF-A0A316EAQ9-F1
#
_entry.id   AF-A0A316EAQ9-F1
#
_cell.length_a   1.000
_cell.length_b   1.000
_cell.length_c   1.000
_cell.angle_alpha   90.00
_cell.angle_beta   90.00
_cell.angle_gamma   90.00
#
_symmetry.space_group_name_H-M   'P 1'
#
loop_
_entity.id
_entity.type
_entity.pdbx_description
1 polymer ?
#
loop_
_entity_poly.entity_id
_entity_poly.type
_entity_poly.pdbx_seq_one_letter_code
_entity_poly.pdbx_strand_id
1 'polypeptide(L)'
;MLTEAVRDIPATAAIFGFFASVWLGWAQESPPATWRPWLLTGSVTALLTMLAGALLTWRDWDATTAFDEDTSKWFGIVVGLEVILAGAGAVVLRFRGRRDMVPVWIALVVGLHLFPVAALLDFPLIYLVGALVTIAALAAVPVARSRSLPVSAVNGLGAGGVLLTAALVCLLAAL
;
A
#
# COMPACT_ATOMS: atom_id res chain seq x y z
N MET A 1 2.77 -20.85 5.06
CA MET A 1 3.76 -19.90 5.61
C MET A 1 3.66 -18.60 4.83
N LEU A 2 3.98 -17.46 5.44
CA LEU A 2 3.92 -16.15 4.78
C LEU A 2 5.11 -15.94 3.83
N THR A 3 6.31 -16.29 4.28
CA THR A 3 7.56 -16.37 3.52
C THR A 3 8.57 -17.15 4.39
N GLU A 4 9.66 -17.66 3.81
CA GLU A 4 10.79 -18.23 4.56
C GLU A 4 11.76 -17.15 5.07
N ALA A 5 11.68 -15.94 4.53
CA ALA A 5 12.51 -14.79 4.90
C ALA A 5 11.97 -14.09 6.15
N VAL A 6 12.51 -14.44 7.32
CA VAL A 6 11.99 -14.00 8.64
C VAL A 6 11.99 -12.48 8.79
N ARG A 7 13.03 -11.80 8.31
CA ARG A 7 13.16 -10.33 8.39
C ARG A 7 12.14 -9.60 7.53
N ASP A 8 11.70 -10.23 6.44
CA ASP A 8 10.86 -9.57 5.44
C ASP A 8 9.40 -9.43 5.92
N ILE A 9 8.99 -10.23 6.90
CA ILE A 9 7.67 -10.13 7.54
C ILE A 9 7.51 -8.79 8.30
N PRO A 10 8.33 -8.45 9.32
CA PRO A 10 8.23 -7.16 10.00
C PRO A 10 8.56 -5.97 9.07
N ALA A 11 9.43 -6.16 8.07
CA ALA A 11 9.73 -5.12 7.09
C ALA A 11 8.50 -4.80 6.23
N THR A 12 7.76 -5.82 5.80
CA THR A 12 6.50 -5.66 5.07
C THR A 12 5.43 -5.00 5.95
N ALA A 13 5.38 -5.33 7.25
CA ALA A 13 4.50 -4.63 8.18
C ALA A 13 4.81 -3.13 8.26
N ALA A 14 6.11 -2.78 8.28
CA ALA A 14 6.56 -1.41 8.28
C ALA A 14 6.11 -0.66 7.02
N ILE A 15 6.41 -1.24 5.84
CA ILE A 15 6.15 -0.64 4.53
C ILE A 15 4.65 -0.49 4.29
N PHE A 16 3.86 -1.54 4.53
CA PHE A 16 2.41 -1.46 4.36
C PHE A 16 1.75 -0.54 5.38
N GLY A 17 2.26 -0.46 6.62
CA GLY A 17 1.80 0.53 7.60
C GLY A 17 2.03 1.97 7.13
N PHE A 18 3.21 2.27 6.58
CA PHE A 18 3.49 3.57 5.98
C PHE A 18 2.51 3.90 4.86
N PHE A 19 2.37 3.03 3.86
CA PHE A 19 1.49 3.29 2.72
C PHE A 19 0.00 3.29 3.11
N ALA A 20 -0.42 2.46 4.06
CA ALA A 20 -1.78 2.54 4.61
C ALA A 20 -2.07 3.95 5.16
N SER A 21 -1.13 4.56 5.88
CA SER A 21 -1.29 5.93 6.39
C SER A 21 -1.44 6.96 5.27
N VAL A 22 -0.70 6.81 4.17
CA VAL A 22 -0.76 7.71 3.00
C VAL A 22 -2.12 7.63 2.31
N TRP A 23 -2.62 6.42 2.05
CA TRP A 23 -3.93 6.24 1.40
C TRP A 23 -5.10 6.63 2.30
N LEU A 24 -5.01 6.34 3.60
CA LEU A 24 -5.99 6.85 4.57
C LEU A 24 -5.93 8.39 4.68
N GLY A 25 -4.77 9.00 4.40
CA GLY A 25 -4.63 10.44 4.21
C GLY A 25 -5.42 10.97 3.00
N TRP A 26 -5.29 10.33 1.83
CA TRP A 26 -6.16 10.65 0.68
C TRP A 26 -7.65 10.39 0.98
N ALA A 27 -7.95 9.40 1.82
CA ALA A 27 -9.32 9.14 2.25
C ALA A 27 -9.96 10.34 2.97
N GLN A 28 -9.15 11.27 3.49
CA GLN A 28 -9.59 12.49 4.18
C GLN A 28 -9.91 13.67 3.24
N GLU A 29 -9.83 13.49 1.91
CA GLU A 29 -10.29 14.48 0.95
C GLU A 29 -11.83 14.55 0.92
N SER A 30 -12.39 15.42 1.78
CA SER A 30 -13.83 15.66 1.95
C SER A 30 -14.68 14.40 2.25
N PRO A 31 -14.28 13.51 3.18
CA PRO A 31 -15.06 12.32 3.50
C PRO A 31 -16.36 12.68 4.22
N PRO A 32 -17.35 11.77 4.20
CA PRO A 32 -18.50 11.82 5.11
C PRO A 32 -18.05 12.04 6.56
N ALA A 33 -18.79 12.87 7.31
CA ALA A 33 -18.42 13.20 8.70
C ALA A 33 -18.30 11.95 9.59
N THR A 34 -19.10 10.92 9.32
CA THR A 34 -19.08 9.64 10.05
C THR A 34 -17.81 8.83 9.82
N TRP A 35 -17.06 9.06 8.74
CA TRP A 35 -15.82 8.33 8.43
C TRP A 35 -14.62 8.89 9.18
N ARG A 36 -14.63 10.19 9.49
CA ARG A 36 -13.50 10.92 10.10
C ARG A 36 -12.87 10.22 11.31
N PRO A 37 -13.63 9.78 12.34
CA PRO A 37 -13.02 9.11 13.49
C PRO A 37 -12.35 7.79 13.08
N TRP A 38 -12.95 7.02 12.17
CA TRP A 38 -12.38 5.76 11.69
C TRP A 38 -11.13 5.96 10.84
N LEU A 39 -11.11 6.98 9.98
CA LEU A 39 -9.94 7.33 9.18
C LEU A 39 -8.79 7.81 10.06
N LEU A 40 -9.08 8.58 11.10
CA LEU A 40 -8.08 9.01 12.08
C LEU A 40 -7.51 7.81 12.83
N THR A 41 -8.36 6.96 13.40
CA THR A 41 -7.94 5.75 14.10
C THR A 41 -7.12 4.84 13.18
N GLY A 42 -7.59 4.60 11.95
CA GLY A 42 -6.87 3.80 10.97
C GLY A 42 -5.49 4.38 10.62
N SER A 43 -5.39 5.70 10.45
CA SER A 43 -4.12 6.38 10.14
C SER A 43 -3.14 6.27 11.32
N VAL A 44 -3.61 6.46 12.55
CA VAL A 44 -2.79 6.31 13.76
C VAL A 44 -2.33 4.86 13.91
N THR A 45 -3.23 3.89 13.77
CA THR A 45 -2.88 2.47 13.81
C THR A 45 -1.85 2.13 12.74
N ALA A 46 -2.02 2.62 11.50
CA ALA A 46 -1.08 2.40 10.41
C ALA A 46 0.32 2.92 10.74
N LEU A 47 0.43 4.11 11.34
CA LEU A 47 1.70 4.69 11.78
C LEU A 47 2.32 3.91 12.95
N LEU A 48 1.51 3.46 13.93
CA LEU A 48 2.01 2.63 15.03
C LEU A 48 2.49 1.26 14.53
N THR A 49 1.77 0.64 13.59
CA THR A 49 2.18 -0.59 12.92
C THR A 49 3.47 -0.39 12.13
N MET A 50 3.59 0.74 11.42
CA MET A 50 4.82 1.11 10.71
C MET A 50 6.02 1.14 11.65
N LEU A 51 5.90 1.86 12.78
CA LEU A 51 6.97 2.01 13.76
C LEU A 51 7.32 0.68 14.43
N ALA A 52 6.31 -0.11 14.84
CA ALA A 52 6.53 -1.42 15.44
C ALA A 52 7.23 -2.39 14.47
N GLY A 53 6.76 -2.45 13.21
CA GLY A 53 7.39 -3.26 12.17
C GLY A 53 8.84 -2.84 11.91
N ALA A 54 9.12 -1.54 11.85
CA ALA A 54 10.48 -1.02 11.68
C ALA A 54 11.40 -1.40 12.85
N LEU A 55 10.91 -1.30 14.09
CA LEU A 55 11.66 -1.70 15.28
C LEU A 55 11.96 -3.20 15.31
N LEU A 56 10.99 -4.06 14.95
CA LEU A 56 11.20 -5.50 14.86
C LEU A 56 12.16 -5.86 13.72
N THR A 57 12.06 -5.19 12.57
CA THR A 57 13.01 -5.38 11.46
C THR A 57 14.43 -5.03 11.88
N TRP A 58 14.60 -3.95 12.66
CA TRP A 58 15.90 -3.55 13.19
C TRP A 58 16.43 -4.53 14.24
N ARG A 59 15.56 -5.07 15.09
CA ARG A 59 15.91 -6.14 16.04
C ARG A 59 16.38 -7.39 15.31
N ASP A 60 15.68 -7.78 14.25
CA ASP A 60 15.91 -9.01 13.49
C ASP A 60 16.76 -8.76 12.23
N TRP A 61 17.65 -7.75 12.28
CA TRP A 61 18.39 -7.28 11.12
C TRP A 61 19.27 -8.36 10.46
N ASP A 62 19.85 -9.22 11.31
CA ASP A 62 20.73 -10.33 10.91
C ASP A 62 19.97 -11.61 10.53
N ALA A 63 18.64 -11.59 10.57
CA ALA A 63 17.81 -12.72 10.15
C ALA A 63 17.74 -12.84 8.62
N THR A 64 17.23 -13.98 8.14
CA THR A 64 17.11 -14.27 6.71
C THR A 64 16.21 -13.27 5.99
N THR A 65 16.59 -12.95 4.76
CA THR A 65 15.90 -12.02 3.86
C THR A 65 15.92 -12.57 2.44
N ALA A 66 14.94 -12.21 1.62
CA ALA A 66 14.98 -12.51 0.18
C ALA A 66 15.98 -11.63 -0.59
N PHE A 67 16.49 -10.57 0.03
CA PHE A 67 17.40 -9.63 -0.63
C PHE A 67 18.85 -10.13 -0.67
N ASP A 68 19.29 -10.47 -1.88
CA ASP A 68 20.70 -10.64 -2.29
C ASP A 68 21.07 -9.62 -3.39
N GLU A 69 22.23 -9.77 -4.03
CA GLU A 69 22.70 -8.85 -5.07
C GLU A 69 21.73 -8.78 -6.27
N ASP A 70 21.24 -9.93 -6.73
CA ASP A 70 20.37 -10.03 -7.90
C ASP A 70 18.95 -9.54 -7.59
N THR A 71 18.38 -10.00 -6.48
CA THR A 71 17.03 -9.61 -6.03
C THR A 71 16.97 -8.12 -5.72
N SER A 72 18.01 -7.56 -5.08
CA SER A 72 18.09 -6.11 -4.82
C SER A 72 18.10 -5.28 -6.10
N LYS A 73 18.86 -5.72 -7.11
CA LYS A 73 18.92 -5.06 -8.42
C LYS A 73 17.57 -5.08 -9.12
N TRP A 74 16.93 -6.25 -9.20
CA TRP A 74 15.62 -6.38 -9.85
C TRP A 74 14.52 -5.63 -9.09
N PHE A 75 14.54 -5.68 -7.76
CA PHE A 75 13.64 -4.90 -6.92
C PHE A 75 13.78 -3.40 -7.21
N GLY A 76 15.00 -2.88 -7.28
CA GLY A 76 15.27 -1.48 -7.62
C GLY A 76 14.73 -1.08 -9.00
N ILE A 77 14.86 -1.94 -10.00
CA ILE A 77 14.30 -1.71 -11.35
C ILE A 77 12.76 -1.66 -11.29
N VAL A 78 12.15 -2.63 -10.61
CA VAL A 78 10.68 -2.74 -10.48
C VAL A 78 10.09 -1.53 -9.76
N VAL A 79 10.71 -1.07 -8.68
CA VAL A 79 10.34 0.17 -7.95
C VAL A 79 10.58 1.40 -8.82
N GLY A 80 11.71 1.48 -9.53
CA GLY A 80 12.01 2.60 -10.42
C GLY A 80 10.97 2.78 -11.53
N LEU A 81 10.56 1.67 -12.15
CA LEU A 81 9.49 1.67 -13.17
C LEU A 81 8.15 2.10 -12.58
N GLU A 82 7.79 1.61 -11.40
CA GLU A 82 6.58 2.02 -10.69
C GLU A 82 6.56 3.53 -10.46
N VAL A 83 7.62 4.10 -9.88
CA VAL A 83 7.72 5.53 -9.58
C VAL A 83 7.58 6.37 -10.86
N ILE A 84 8.21 5.95 -11.95
CA ILE A 84 8.10 6.63 -13.25
C ILE A 84 6.65 6.58 -13.75
N LEU A 85 6.00 5.41 -13.74
CA LEU A 85 4.63 5.24 -14.23
C LEU A 85 3.61 5.99 -13.37
N ALA A 86 3.73 5.89 -12.05
CA ALA A 86 2.89 6.60 -11.09
C ALA A 86 3.03 8.11 -11.26
N GLY A 87 4.27 8.62 -11.31
CA GLY A 87 4.57 10.03 -11.49
C GLY A 87 4.10 10.58 -12.84
N ALA A 88 4.39 9.88 -13.94
CA ALA A 88 4.00 10.31 -15.28
C ALA A 88 2.47 10.42 -15.41
N GLY A 89 1.72 9.40 -14.98
CA GLY A 89 0.26 9.46 -15.04
C GLY A 89 -0.34 10.49 -14.09
N ALA A 90 0.24 10.70 -12.89
CA ALA A 90 -0.18 11.77 -11.99
C ALA A 90 -0.01 13.17 -12.62
N VAL A 91 1.13 13.40 -13.30
CA VAL A 91 1.40 14.63 -14.03
C VAL A 91 0.39 14.83 -15.17
N VAL A 92 0.14 13.80 -15.97
CA VAL A 92 -0.85 13.85 -17.07
C VAL A 92 -2.26 14.16 -16.54
N LEU A 93 -2.69 13.48 -15.47
CA LEU A 93 -4.00 13.70 -14.85
C LEU A 93 -4.15 15.12 -14.30
N ARG A 94 -3.09 15.64 -13.66
CA ARG A 94 -3.04 17.02 -13.18
C ARG A 94 -3.19 18.03 -14.32
N PHE A 95 -2.48 17.84 -15.43
CA PHE A 95 -2.60 18.72 -16.60
C PHE A 95 -3.97 18.62 -17.29
N ARG A 96 -4.64 17.48 -17.18
CA ARG A 96 -6.00 17.25 -17.69
C ARG A 96 -7.10 17.71 -16.73
N GLY A 97 -6.76 18.34 -15.60
CA GLY A 97 -7.71 18.82 -14.60
C GLY A 97 -8.38 17.71 -13.77
N ARG A 98 -7.89 16.47 -13.82
CA ARG A 98 -8.46 15.29 -13.15
C ARG A 98 -7.68 14.92 -11.89
N ARG A 99 -7.50 15.88 -10.98
CA ARG A 99 -6.68 15.71 -9.77
C ARG A 99 -7.25 14.67 -8.81
N ASP A 100 -8.57 14.53 -8.79
CA ASP A 100 -9.33 13.53 -8.04
C ASP A 100 -9.04 12.08 -8.47
N MET A 101 -8.52 11.88 -9.69
CA MET A 101 -8.12 10.57 -10.21
C MET A 101 -6.68 10.19 -9.89
N VAL A 102 -5.86 11.12 -9.38
CA VAL A 102 -4.44 10.86 -9.10
C VAL A 102 -4.26 9.72 -8.08
N PRO A 103 -4.97 9.69 -6.93
CA PRO A 103 -4.86 8.58 -5.98
C PRO A 103 -5.26 7.22 -6.59
N VAL A 104 -6.25 7.21 -7.49
CA VAL A 104 -6.72 6.00 -8.18
C VAL A 104 -5.66 5.48 -9.14
N TRP A 105 -5.06 6.36 -9.93
CA TRP A 105 -3.96 6.00 -10.83
C TRP A 105 -2.79 5.41 -10.07
N ILE A 106 -2.35 6.08 -9.01
CA ILE A 106 -1.24 5.61 -8.20
C ILE A 106 -1.58 4.26 -7.56
N ALA A 107 -2.78 4.09 -7.02
CA ALA A 107 -3.24 2.81 -6.48
C ALA A 107 -3.24 1.69 -7.52
N LEU A 108 -3.64 1.97 -8.76
CA LEU A 108 -3.59 0.99 -9.84
C LEU A 108 -2.15 0.58 -10.17
N VAL A 109 -1.25 1.54 -10.31
CA VAL A 109 0.18 1.25 -10.60
C VAL A 109 0.80 0.46 -9.45
N VAL A 110 0.57 0.87 -8.19
CA VAL A 110 1.06 0.19 -6.99
C VAL A 110 0.50 -1.23 -6.91
N GLY A 111 -0.81 -1.41 -7.10
CA GLY A 111 -1.45 -2.73 -7.09
C GLY A 111 -0.83 -3.68 -8.11
N LEU A 112 -0.53 -3.19 -9.32
CA LEU A 112 0.16 -3.96 -10.36
C LEU A 112 1.65 -4.19 -10.07
N HIS A 113 2.32 -3.22 -9.45
CA HIS A 113 3.72 -3.31 -9.02
C HIS A 113 3.93 -4.37 -7.93
N LEU A 114 2.93 -4.61 -7.07
CA LEU A 114 3.04 -5.62 -6.02
C LEU A 114 3.16 -7.05 -6.56
N PHE A 115 2.74 -7.36 -7.79
CA PHE A 115 2.89 -8.69 -8.38
C PHE A 115 4.36 -9.08 -8.62
N PRO A 116 5.18 -8.30 -9.36
CA PRO A 116 6.61 -8.60 -9.47
C PRO A 116 7.33 -8.53 -8.13
N VAL A 117 6.93 -7.65 -7.20
CA VAL A 117 7.50 -7.64 -5.84
C VAL A 117 7.21 -8.96 -5.11
N ALA A 118 5.98 -9.46 -5.16
CA ALA A 118 5.61 -10.74 -4.56
C ALA A 118 6.43 -11.91 -5.12
N ALA A 119 6.70 -11.89 -6.43
CA ALA A 119 7.55 -12.89 -7.09
C ALA A 119 9.00 -12.81 -6.61
N LEU A 120 9.57 -11.59 -6.53
CA LEU A 120 10.96 -11.38 -6.12
C LEU A 120 11.20 -11.74 -4.66
N LEU A 121 10.24 -11.49 -3.77
CA LEU A 121 10.37 -11.75 -2.33
C LEU A 121 9.87 -13.13 -1.91
N ASP A 122 9.38 -13.95 -2.85
CA ASP A 122 8.67 -15.20 -2.60
C ASP A 122 7.66 -15.08 -1.44
N PHE A 123 6.80 -14.05 -1.53
CA PHE A 123 5.89 -13.67 -0.46
C PHE A 123 4.43 -13.66 -0.97
N PRO A 124 3.71 -14.81 -0.92
CA PRO A 124 2.38 -14.96 -1.51
C PRO A 124 1.32 -13.97 -1.02
N LEU A 125 1.40 -13.50 0.22
CA LEU A 125 0.49 -12.47 0.74
C LEU A 125 0.51 -11.20 -0.11
N ILE A 126 1.66 -10.83 -0.66
CA ILE A 126 1.82 -9.63 -1.47
C ILE A 126 1.03 -9.74 -2.78
N TYR A 127 0.87 -10.93 -3.37
CA TYR A 127 -0.02 -11.13 -4.53
C TYR A 127 -1.48 -10.82 -4.19
N LEU A 128 -1.95 -11.31 -3.04
CA LEU A 128 -3.31 -11.04 -2.58
C LEU A 128 -3.52 -9.54 -2.36
N VAL A 129 -2.57 -8.87 -1.70
CA VAL A 129 -2.61 -7.42 -1.48
C VAL A 129 -2.61 -6.66 -2.80
N GLY A 130 -1.73 -7.03 -3.74
CA GLY A 130 -1.69 -6.44 -5.09
C GLY A 130 -3.01 -6.56 -5.83
N ALA A 131 -3.63 -7.75 -5.81
CA ALA A 131 -4.94 -7.96 -6.41
C ALA A 131 -6.03 -7.10 -5.74
N LEU A 132 -6.09 -7.07 -4.41
CA LEU A 132 -7.09 -6.31 -3.67
C LEU A 132 -6.94 -4.80 -3.84
N VAL A 133 -5.70 -4.28 -3.84
CA VAL A 133 -5.43 -2.85 -4.13
C VAL A 133 -5.82 -2.50 -5.57
N THR A 134 -5.50 -3.38 -6.53
CA THR A 134 -5.91 -3.21 -7.95
C THR A 134 -7.43 -3.17 -8.08
N ILE A 135 -8.13 -4.09 -7.42
CA ILE A 135 -9.60 -4.13 -7.40
C ILE A 135 -10.16 -2.85 -6.75
N ALA A 136 -9.60 -2.40 -5.62
CA ALA A 136 -10.02 -1.17 -4.95
C ALA A 136 -9.87 0.05 -5.88
N ALA A 137 -8.77 0.15 -6.63
CA ALA A 137 -8.55 1.22 -7.60
C ALA A 137 -9.59 1.18 -8.75
N LEU A 138 -9.82 0.00 -9.34
CA LEU A 138 -10.79 -0.16 -10.42
C LEU A 138 -12.24 0.09 -9.96
N ALA A 139 -12.58 -0.31 -8.73
CA ALA A 139 -13.90 -0.14 -8.15
C ALA A 139 -14.16 1.29 -7.64
N ALA A 140 -13.12 2.08 -7.37
CA ALA A 140 -13.26 3.39 -6.73
C ALA A 140 -14.20 4.33 -7.49
N VAL A 141 -14.05 4.44 -8.81
CA VAL A 141 -14.86 5.35 -9.64
C VAL A 141 -16.34 4.95 -9.68
N PRO A 142 -16.74 3.71 -10.03
CA PRO A 142 -18.16 3.34 -10.04
C PRO A 142 -18.79 3.40 -8.65
N VAL A 143 -18.07 2.99 -7.60
CA VAL A 143 -18.58 3.08 -6.21
C VAL A 143 -18.77 4.53 -5.78
N ALA A 144 -17.78 5.40 -6.02
CA ALA A 144 -17.87 6.82 -5.68
C ALA A 144 -19.06 7.50 -6.38
N ARG A 145 -19.26 7.23 -7.68
CA ARG A 145 -20.38 7.79 -8.44
C ARG A 145 -21.73 7.31 -7.96
N SER A 146 -21.88 6.00 -7.71
CA SER A 146 -23.15 5.43 -7.23
C SER A 146 -23.56 5.91 -5.83
N ARG A 147 -22.61 6.42 -5.04
CA ARG A 147 -22.82 6.88 -3.66
C ARG A 147 -22.64 8.39 -3.49
N SER A 148 -22.39 9.13 -4.57
CA SER A 148 -22.09 10.57 -4.56
C SER A 148 -20.96 10.95 -3.59
N LEU A 149 -19.88 10.15 -3.58
CA LEU A 149 -18.71 10.33 -2.74
C LEU A 149 -17.51 10.85 -3.53
N PRO A 150 -16.53 11.50 -2.89
CA PRO A 150 -15.25 11.80 -3.53
C PRO A 150 -14.53 10.50 -3.91
N VAL A 151 -14.01 10.44 -5.15
CA VAL A 151 -13.31 9.24 -5.66
C VAL A 151 -12.04 8.95 -4.85
N SER A 152 -11.29 10.01 -4.51
CA SER A 152 -10.14 9.97 -3.62
C SER A 152 -10.48 9.36 -2.25
N ALA A 153 -11.62 9.74 -1.68
CA ALA A 153 -12.10 9.20 -0.40
C ALA A 153 -12.33 7.68 -0.45
N VAL A 154 -13.02 7.21 -1.51
CA VAL A 154 -13.34 5.79 -1.70
C VAL A 154 -12.08 4.96 -1.98
N ASN A 155 -11.21 5.42 -2.87
CA ASN A 155 -9.96 4.74 -3.18
C ASN A 155 -9.02 4.69 -1.98
N GLY A 156 -8.88 5.81 -1.27
CA GLY A 156 -8.06 5.93 -0.07
C GLY A 156 -8.52 4.96 1.02
N LEU A 157 -9.83 4.86 1.28
CA LEU A 157 -10.37 3.90 2.23
C LEU A 157 -10.13 2.45 1.77
N GLY A 158 -10.38 2.15 0.49
CA GLY A 158 -10.23 0.80 -0.06
C GLY A 158 -8.79 0.29 0.00
N ALA A 159 -7.86 0.99 -0.66
CA ALA A 159 -6.45 0.59 -0.67
C ALA A 159 -5.79 0.75 0.71
N GLY A 160 -6.10 1.83 1.44
CA GLY A 160 -5.59 2.04 2.80
C GLY A 160 -6.05 0.95 3.78
N GLY A 161 -7.30 0.52 3.68
CA GLY A 161 -7.83 -0.60 4.48
C GLY A 161 -7.13 -1.92 4.17
N VAL A 162 -6.97 -2.27 2.89
CA VAL A 162 -6.25 -3.49 2.47
C VAL A 162 -4.81 -3.49 2.99
N LEU A 163 -4.09 -2.38 2.81
CA LEU A 163 -2.71 -2.24 3.27
C LEU A 163 -2.60 -2.30 4.79
N LEU A 164 -3.50 -1.65 5.52
CA LEU A 164 -3.51 -1.67 6.99
C LEU A 164 -3.76 -3.09 7.51
N THR A 165 -4.73 -3.81 6.95
CA THR A 165 -5.00 -5.20 7.33
C THR A 165 -3.79 -6.08 7.08
N ALA A 166 -3.15 -5.97 5.91
CA ALA A 166 -1.95 -6.73 5.62
C ALA A 166 -0.77 -6.36 6.55
N ALA A 167 -0.61 -5.07 6.85
CA ALA A 167 0.41 -4.60 7.78
C ALA A 167 0.24 -5.20 9.19
N LEU A 168 -1.00 -5.23 9.68
CA LEU A 168 -1.33 -5.84 10.97
C LEU A 168 -1.12 -7.35 10.96
N VAL A 169 -1.49 -8.05 9.88
CA VAL A 169 -1.23 -9.49 9.73
C VAL A 169 0.27 -9.77 9.79
N CYS A 170 1.09 -9.02 9.06
CA CYS A 170 2.55 -9.17 9.10
C CYS A 170 3.12 -8.82 10.48
N LEU A 171 2.65 -7.75 11.12
CA LEU A 171 3.13 -7.37 12.45
C LEU A 171 2.83 -8.47 13.47
N LEU A 172 1.60 -8.98 13.50
CA LEU A 172 1.20 -10.05 14.40
C LEU A 172 1.95 -11.35 14.15
N ALA A 173 2.32 -11.64 12.90
CA ALA A 173 3.13 -12.81 12.56
C ALA A 173 4.62 -12.66 12.93
N ALA A 174 5.10 -11.44 13.18
CA ALA A 174 6.48 -11.14 13.56
C ALA A 174 6.71 -11.00 15.08
N LEU A 175 5.63 -11.07 15.88
CA LEU A 175 5.67 -11.07 17.34
C LEU A 175 5.83 -12.50 17.89
#